data_AF-A0A533RX06-F1
#
_entry.id   AF-A0A533RX06-F1
#
_cell.length_a   1.000
_cell.length_b   1.000
_cell.length_c   1.000
_cell.angle_alpha   90.00
_cell.angle_beta   90.00
_cell.angle_gamma   90.00
#
_symmetry.space_group_name_H-M   'P 1'
#
loop_
_entity.id
_entity.type
_entity.pdbx_description
1 polymer ?
#
loop_
_entity_poly.entity_id
_entity_poly.type
_entity_poly.pdbx_seq_one_letter_code
_entity_poly.pdbx_strand_id
1 'polypeptide(L)' 'MKKRKLGYSGLEVSAIGLGCMGMSYGYGPAADKKEMIS' A
#
# COMPACT_ATOMS: atom_id res chain seq x y z
N MET A 1 5.76 3.44 -13.47
CA MET A 1 5.36 4.09 -12.21
C MET A 1 6.37 5.20 -11.87
N LYS A 2 5.93 6.41 -11.52
CA LYS A 2 6.85 7.50 -11.12
C LYS A 2 7.34 7.28 -9.68
N LYS A 3 8.63 7.44 -9.41
CA LYS A 3 9.26 7.28 -8.08
C LYS A 3 9.82 8.61 -7.54
N ARG A 4 9.98 8.71 -6.22
CA ARG A 4 10.52 9.88 -5.50
C ARG A 4 11.29 9.42 -4.26
N LYS A 5 12.26 10.22 -3.82
CA LYS A 5 12.92 10.02 -2.52
C LYS A 5 12.02 10.49 -1.37
N LEU A 6 11.84 9.67 -0.34
CA LEU A 6 11.10 10.00 0.87
C LEU A 6 12.06 10.54 1.93
N GLY A 7 12.01 11.86 2.15
CA GLY A 7 12.88 12.53 3.12
C GLY A 7 14.37 12.39 2.78
N TYR A 8 15.21 12.34 3.82
CA TYR A 8 16.67 12.29 3.69
C TYR A 8 17.27 10.89 3.93
N SER A 9 16.45 9.87 4.17
CA SER A 9 16.92 8.49 4.42
C SER A 9 17.37 7.76 3.15
N GLY A 10 17.19 8.36 1.98
CA GLY A 10 17.49 7.73 0.69
C GLY A 10 16.46 6.71 0.23
N LEU A 11 15.37 6.50 0.98
CA LEU A 11 14.30 5.58 0.58
C LEU A 11 13.57 6.09 -0.67
N GLU A 12 13.54 5.30 -1.74
CA GLU A 12 12.75 5.61 -2.94
C GLU A 12 11.38 4.93 -2.88
N VAL A 13 10.32 5.72 -3.06
CA VAL A 13 8.92 5.27 -3.01
C VAL A 13 8.19 5.66 -4.29
N SER A 14 7.06 4.99 -4.56
CA SER A 14 6.14 5.39 -5.62
C SER A 14 5.50 6.74 -5.30
N ALA A 15 5.21 7.53 -6.35
CA ALA A 15 4.53 8.81 -6.19
C ALA A 15 3.09 8.68 -5.65
N ILE A 16 2.52 7.47 -5.69
CA ILE A 16 1.21 7.10 -5.14
C ILE A 16 1.42 5.89 -4.22
N GLY A 17 0.81 5.93 -3.03
CA GLY A 17 0.81 4.84 -2.06
C GLY A 17 -0.50 4.05 -2.05
N LEU A 18 -0.46 2.82 -1.54
CA LEU A 18 -1.63 1.99 -1.28
C LEU A 18 -2.02 2.11 0.19
N GLY A 19 -3.21 2.66 0.47
CA GLY A 19 -3.76 2.66 1.82
C GLY A 19 -4.54 1.37 2.10
N CYS A 20 -4.16 0.62 3.13
CA CYS A 20 -4.77 -0.69 3.44
C CYS A 20 -5.82 -0.66 4.56
N MET A 21 -6.02 0.46 5.26
CA MET A 21 -6.94 0.52 6.42
C MET A 21 -8.37 0.08 6.09
N GLY A 22 -8.90 0.46 4.92
CA GLY A 22 -10.25 0.10 4.50
C GLY A 22 -10.45 -1.41 4.33
N MET A 23 -9.39 -2.16 4.03
CA MET A 23 -9.43 -3.61 3.79
C MET A 23 -9.76 -4.42 5.04
N SER A 24 -9.59 -3.83 6.24
CA SER A 24 -9.91 -4.50 7.51
C SER A 24 -11.07 -3.85 8.27
N TYR A 25 -11.42 -2.60 7.97
CA TYR A 25 -12.43 -1.85 8.73
C TYR A 25 -13.67 -1.46 7.92
N GLY A 26 -13.56 -1.32 6.59
CA GLY A 26 -14.61 -0.73 5.76
C GLY A 26 -15.17 -1.64 4.65
N TYR A 27 -14.39 -2.62 4.17
CA TYR A 27 -14.77 -3.43 3.01
C TYR A 27 -15.42 -4.78 3.35
N GLY A 28 -15.74 -5.01 4.62
CA GLY A 28 -16.23 -6.29 5.12
C GLY A 28 -15.10 -7.15 5.68
N PRO A 29 -15.32 -8.48 5.84
CA PRO A 29 -14.28 -9.40 6.28
C PRO A 29 -13.05 -9.31 5.38
N ALA A 30 -11.86 -9.39 5.99
CA ALA A 30 -10.62 -9.42 5.22
C ALA A 30 -10.63 -10.60 4.24
N ALA A 31 -10.24 -10.35 2.99
CA ALA A 31 -10.09 -11.37 1.96
C ALA A 31 -8.95 -12.35 2.30
N ASP A 32 -8.88 -13.48 1.59
CA ASP A 32 -7.77 -14.40 1.76
C ASP A 32 -6.44 -13.70 1.42
N LYS A 33 -5.36 -14.07 2.11
CA LYS A 33 -4.04 -13.46 1.90
C LYS A 33 -3.60 -13.53 0.45
N LYS A 34 -3.87 -14.64 -0.25
CA LYS A 34 -3.49 -14.80 -1.66
C LYS A 34 -4.22 -13.77 -2.51
N GLU A 35 -5.51 -13.54 -2.29
CA GLU A 35 -6.28 -12.53 -3.01
C GLU A 35 -5.75 -11.10 -2.79
N MET A 36 -5.13 -10.83 -1.64
CA MET A 36 -4.59 -9.52 -1.29
C MET A 36 -3.19 -9.22 -1.86
N ILE A 37 -2.42 -10.25 -2.26
CA ILE A 37 -1.02 -10.10 -2.72
C ILE A 37 -0.78 -10.56 -4.16
N SER A 38 -1.80 -11.10 -4.83
CA SER A 38 -1.72 -11.61 -6.21
C SER A 38 -1.98 -10.52 -7.24
#